data_AF-A0A3S1R2Y8-F1
#
_entry.id   AF-A0A3S1R2Y8-F1
#
_cell.length_a   1.000
_cell.length_b   1.000
_cell.length_c   1.000
_cell.angle_alpha   90.00
_cell.angle_beta   90.00
_cell.angle_gamma   90.00
#
_symmetry.space_group_name_H-M   'P 1'
#
loop_
_entity.id
_entity.type
_entity.pdbx_description
1 polymer ?
#
loop_
_entity_poly.entity_id
_entity_poly.type
_entity_poly.pdbx_seq_one_letter_code
_entity_poly.pdbx_strand_id
1 'polypeptide(L)'
;NAYQSAQGIERYRPLDGAAAGAENELRRRPGTVEVSFEIADDQALAARVVEAIFQAHSYQEPVIRIQPLLASRSKGLDDRANPNRWWNTTGDWKKKGQLVEHSA
;
A
#
# COMPACT_ATOMS: atom_id res chain seq x y z
N ASN A 1 -4.80 3.21 4.77
CA ASN A 1 -4.32 1.87 4.34
C ASN A 1 -2.90 1.97 3.78
N ALA A 2 -2.19 0.85 3.65
CA ALA A 2 -0.90 0.76 2.96
C ALA A 2 -0.90 -0.45 2.02
N TYR A 3 -0.31 -0.31 0.84
CA TYR A 3 -0.27 -1.30 -0.23
C TYR A 3 1.09 -1.26 -0.93
N GLN A 4 1.47 -2.40 -1.51
CA GLN A 4 2.64 -2.53 -2.35
C GLN A 4 2.23 -3.19 -3.66
N SER A 5 2.68 -2.65 -4.79
CA SER A 5 2.47 -3.26 -6.11
C SER A 5 3.21 -4.59 -6.25
N ALA A 6 2.87 -5.35 -7.30
CA ALA A 6 3.77 -6.37 -7.82
C ALA A 6 5.09 -5.75 -8.31
N GLN A 7 6.14 -6.57 -8.41
CA GLN A 7 7.42 -6.15 -8.96
C GLN A 7 7.32 -5.80 -10.45
N GLY A 8 7.95 -4.71 -10.85
CA GLY A 8 8.01 -4.22 -12.22
C GLY A 8 9.44 -3.92 -12.67
N ILE A 9 9.54 -3.20 -13.80
CA ILE A 9 10.80 -2.69 -14.34
C ILE A 9 10.70 -1.17 -14.42
N GLU A 10 11.49 -0.48 -13.62
CA GLU A 10 11.67 0.96 -13.72
C GLU A 10 12.65 1.31 -14.85
N ARG A 11 12.39 2.44 -15.51
CA ARG A 11 13.19 2.96 -16.62
C ARG A 11 13.47 4.44 -16.42
N TYR A 12 14.74 4.81 -16.46
CA TYR A 12 15.17 6.21 -16.35
C TYR A 12 16.50 6.41 -17.09
N ARG A 13 16.81 7.66 -17.41
CA ARG A 13 18.09 8.04 -18.03
C ARG A 13 18.67 9.23 -17.28
N PRO A 14 19.75 9.02 -16.51
CA PRO A 14 20.48 10.12 -15.88
C PRO A 14 20.89 11.18 -16.90
N LEU A 15 20.63 12.44 -16.59
CA LEU A 15 21.05 13.59 -17.38
C LEU A 15 22.29 14.24 -16.74
N ASP A 16 22.82 15.27 -17.39
CA ASP A 16 23.92 16.05 -16.85
C ASP A 16 23.56 16.61 -15.46
N GLY A 17 24.51 16.54 -14.52
CA GLY A 17 24.29 16.87 -13.11
C GLY A 17 23.81 15.74 -12.20
N ALA A 18 23.44 14.55 -12.73
CA ALA A 18 23.12 13.39 -11.89
C ALA A 18 24.37 12.82 -11.20
N ALA A 19 24.25 12.30 -9.97
CA ALA A 19 25.42 11.73 -9.25
C ALA A 19 26.09 10.55 -9.97
N ALA A 20 25.35 9.79 -10.77
CA ALA A 20 25.89 8.70 -11.59
C ALA A 20 26.56 9.19 -12.89
N GLY A 21 26.52 10.48 -13.18
CA GLY A 21 26.87 11.06 -14.47
C GLY A 21 25.75 10.91 -15.52
N ALA A 22 25.85 11.67 -16.61
CA ALA A 22 24.93 11.57 -17.72
C ALA A 22 25.09 10.23 -18.46
N GLU A 23 23.98 9.61 -18.84
CA GLU A 23 23.99 8.38 -19.63
C GLU A 23 23.23 8.57 -20.95
N ASN A 24 23.72 7.90 -22.00
CA ASN A 24 23.05 7.86 -23.30
C ASN A 24 22.00 6.73 -23.37
N GLU A 25 22.20 5.66 -22.60
CA GLU A 25 21.32 4.50 -22.61
C GLU A 25 20.20 4.61 -21.58
N LEU A 26 19.05 4.01 -21.89
CA LEU A 26 17.94 3.91 -20.95
C LEU A 26 18.23 2.81 -19.93
N ARG A 27 18.45 3.23 -18.69
CA ARG A 27 18.69 2.30 -17.59
C ARG A 27 17.41 1.55 -17.25
N ARG A 28 17.57 0.26 -16.89
CA ARG A 28 16.48 -0.60 -16.45
C ARG A 28 16.78 -1.15 -15.05
N ARG A 29 15.80 -1.10 -14.16
CA ARG A 29 15.86 -1.66 -12.80
C ARG A 29 14.72 -2.66 -12.61
N PRO A 30 14.99 -3.98 -12.68
CA PRO A 30 13.99 -4.99 -12.37
C PRO A 30 13.77 -5.07 -10.85
N GLY A 31 12.58 -5.53 -10.45
CA GLY A 31 12.26 -5.73 -9.03
C GLY A 31 11.75 -4.48 -8.32
N THR A 32 11.64 -3.35 -9.03
CA THR A 32 11.09 -2.11 -8.47
C THR A 32 9.61 -2.30 -8.14
N VAL A 33 9.19 -1.85 -6.97
CA VAL A 33 7.79 -1.84 -6.52
C VAL A 33 7.36 -0.40 -6.26
N GLU A 34 6.06 -0.14 -6.40
CA GLU A 34 5.43 1.06 -5.87
C GLU A 34 4.87 0.76 -4.48
N VAL A 35 5.17 1.64 -3.53
CA VAL A 35 4.54 1.64 -2.20
C VAL A 35 3.55 2.80 -2.15
N SER A 36 2.30 2.51 -1.80
CA SER A 36 1.25 3.52 -1.66
C SER A 36 0.57 3.40 -0.31
N PHE A 37 0.25 4.54 0.27
CA PHE A 37 -0.49 4.60 1.52
C PHE A 37 -1.33 5.86 1.56
N GLU A 38 -2.33 5.83 2.43
CA GLU A 38 -3.28 6.93 2.59
C GLU A 38 -2.94 7.70 3.88
N ILE A 39 -2.97 9.02 3.78
CA ILE A 39 -2.90 9.93 4.93
C ILE A 39 -4.20 10.71 5.05
N ALA A 40 -4.39 11.40 6.17
CA ALA A 40 -5.47 12.37 6.28
C ALA A 40 -5.29 13.49 5.24
N ASP A 41 -6.39 14.11 4.83
CA ASP A 41 -6.38 15.30 3.98
C ASP A 41 -5.84 16.50 4.78
N ASP A 42 -4.51 16.51 4.95
CA ASP A 42 -3.75 17.45 5.75
C ASP A 42 -2.45 17.77 5.00
N GLN A 43 -2.37 19.00 4.49
CA GLN A 43 -1.24 19.47 3.70
C GLN A 43 0.07 19.55 4.50
N ALA A 44 0.00 19.89 5.80
CA ALA A 44 1.19 19.99 6.64
C ALA A 44 1.74 18.59 6.96
N LEU A 45 0.86 17.62 7.17
CA LEU A 45 1.25 16.21 7.25
C LEU A 45 1.86 15.72 5.94
N ALA A 46 1.23 16.01 4.79
CA ALA A 46 1.73 15.62 3.48
C ALA A 46 3.16 16.14 3.23
N ALA A 47 3.43 17.42 3.54
CA ALA A 47 4.76 18.01 3.39
C ALA A 47 5.82 17.29 4.25
N ARG A 48 5.51 16.99 5.52
CA ARG A 48 6.43 16.24 6.40
C ARG A 48 6.69 14.82 5.92
N VAL A 49 5.67 14.16 5.35
CA VAL A 49 5.81 12.82 4.79
C VAL A 49 6.71 12.83 3.55
N VAL A 50 6.54 13.80 2.64
CA VAL A 50 7.40 13.96 1.47
C VAL A 50 8.86 14.16 1.88
N GLU A 51 9.12 15.07 2.82
CA GLU A 51 10.46 15.30 3.39
C GLU A 51 11.04 14.02 3.99
N ALA A 52 10.26 13.28 4.79
CA ALA A 52 10.72 12.04 5.39
C ALA A 52 11.08 10.97 4.34
N ILE A 53 10.27 10.85 3.27
CA ILE A 53 10.58 9.95 2.15
C ILE A 53 11.87 10.41 1.46
N PHE A 54 12.01 11.71 1.21
CA PHE A 54 13.19 12.27 0.56
C PHE A 54 14.48 11.96 1.33
N GLN A 55 14.45 12.07 2.67
CA GLN A 55 15.61 11.77 3.53
C GLN A 55 15.93 10.27 3.62
N ALA A 56 14.94 9.40 3.53
CA ALA A 56 15.12 7.96 3.68
C ALA A 56 15.36 7.22 2.35
N HIS A 57 14.95 7.80 1.22
CA HIS A 57 15.02 7.15 -0.08
C HIS A 57 16.44 7.19 -0.66
N SER A 58 16.85 6.12 -1.33
CA SER A 58 18.18 6.00 -1.93
C SER A 58 18.40 6.86 -3.18
N TYR A 59 17.35 7.51 -3.70
CA TYR A 59 17.41 8.27 -4.95
C TYR A 59 17.53 9.74 -4.60
N GLN A 60 18.32 10.47 -5.37
CA GLN A 60 18.45 11.93 -5.20
C GLN A 60 17.12 12.65 -5.44
N GLU A 61 16.32 12.13 -6.37
CA GLU A 61 14.99 12.64 -6.71
C GLU A 61 14.01 11.46 -6.74
N PRO A 62 13.46 11.05 -5.58
CA PRO A 62 12.48 9.98 -5.53
C PRO A 62 11.18 10.42 -6.23
N VAL A 63 10.59 9.51 -7.01
CA VAL A 63 9.30 9.77 -7.66
C VAL A 63 8.18 9.63 -6.62
N ILE A 64 7.66 10.76 -6.16
CA ILE A 64 6.57 10.82 -5.19
C ILE A 64 5.33 11.40 -5.86
N ARG A 65 4.20 10.71 -5.74
CA ARG A 65 2.90 11.14 -6.27
C ARG A 65 1.90 11.29 -5.14
N ILE A 66 1.17 12.41 -5.14
CA ILE A 66 0.08 12.68 -4.20
C ILE A 66 -1.18 12.88 -5.03
N GLN A 67 -2.26 12.19 -4.66
CA GLN A 67 -3.56 12.33 -5.29
C GLN A 67 -4.65 12.37 -4.22
N PRO A 68 -5.65 13.27 -4.36
CA PRO A 68 -6.86 13.19 -3.55
C PRO A 68 -7.59 11.87 -3.80
N LEU A 69 -8.11 11.25 -2.76
CA LEU A 69 -8.88 10.01 -2.86
C LEU A 69 -10.10 10.04 -1.94
N LEU A 70 -11.21 9.50 -2.43
CA LEU A 70 -12.38 9.19 -1.62
C LEU A 70 -12.36 7.70 -1.30
N ALA A 71 -12.26 7.37 -0.01
CA ALA A 71 -12.30 6.00 0.46
C ALA A 71 -13.42 5.80 1.48
N SER A 72 -14.12 4.67 1.39
CA SER A 72 -14.99 4.23 2.48
C SER A 72 -14.12 3.81 3.65
N ARG A 73 -14.20 4.53 4.77
CA ARG A 73 -13.60 4.09 6.03
C ARG A 73 -14.65 3.28 6.79
N SER A 74 -14.26 2.14 7.35
CA SER A 74 -15.10 1.45 8.33
C SER A 74 -15.29 2.39 9.52
N LYS A 75 -16.42 3.07 9.60
CA LYS A 75 -16.96 3.45 10.90
C LYS A 75 -17.31 2.12 11.54
N GLY A 76 -16.92 1.89 12.79
CA GLY A 76 -17.38 0.74 13.58
C GLY A 76 -18.89 0.84 13.78
N LEU A 77 -19.63 0.60 12.71
CA LEU A 77 -21.08 0.56 12.68
C LEU A 77 -21.47 -0.74 13.38
N ASP A 78 -22.49 -0.69 14.22
CA ASP A 78 -23.13 -1.89 14.74
C ASP A 78 -23.90 -2.58 13.61
N ASP A 79 -23.14 -3.24 12.75
CA ASP A 79 -23.64 -3.90 11.54
C ASP A 79 -24.15 -5.32 11.84
N ARG A 80 -24.37 -5.70 13.12
CA ARG A 80 -24.73 -7.07 13.53
C ARG A 80 -26.00 -7.61 12.84
N ALA A 81 -26.92 -6.72 12.46
CA ALA A 81 -28.16 -7.09 11.78
C ALA A 81 -28.06 -7.06 10.24
N ASN A 82 -26.94 -6.63 9.66
CA ASN A 82 -26.81 -6.51 8.21
C ASN A 82 -26.60 -7.91 7.56
N PRO A 83 -27.56 -8.40 6.75
CA PRO A 83 -27.49 -9.75 6.18
C PRO A 83 -26.43 -9.89 5.08
N ASN A 84 -25.92 -8.78 4.55
CA ASN A 84 -24.86 -8.77 3.52
C ASN A 84 -23.45 -8.91 4.11
N ARG A 85 -23.29 -8.83 5.44
CA ARG A 85 -22.01 -9.11 6.07
C ARG A 85 -21.81 -10.62 6.14
N TRP A 86 -20.79 -11.12 5.44
CA TRP A 86 -20.47 -12.55 5.45
C TRP A 86 -20.16 -13.08 6.86
N TRP A 87 -19.73 -12.21 7.79
CA TRP A 87 -19.55 -12.59 9.19
C TRP A 87 -20.85 -12.69 10.01
N ASN A 88 -21.97 -12.15 9.52
CA ASN A 88 -23.28 -12.25 10.17
C ASN A 88 -24.04 -13.50 9.73
N THR A 89 -23.62 -14.18 8.67
CA THR A 89 -24.25 -15.43 8.21
C THR A 89 -23.67 -16.66 8.94
N THR A 90 -24.20 -17.85 8.63
CA THR A 90 -23.78 -19.15 9.17
C THR A 90 -22.63 -19.74 8.35
N GLY A 91 -21.43 -19.18 8.49
CA GLY A 91 -20.22 -19.76 7.90
C GLY A 91 -19.66 -20.94 8.71
N ASP A 92 -18.89 -21.78 8.04
CA ASP A 92 -18.14 -22.91 8.59
C ASP A 92 -17.23 -22.52 9.77
N TRP A 93 -16.59 -21.34 9.71
CA TRP A 93 -15.78 -20.75 10.77
C TRP A 93 -16.54 -20.42 12.07
N LYS A 94 -17.89 -20.38 12.07
CA LYS A 94 -18.72 -20.28 13.29
C LYS A 94 -19.01 -21.63 13.97
N LYS A 95 -18.76 -22.75 13.29
CA LYS A 95 -18.92 -24.08 13.88
C LYS A 95 -17.71 -24.37 14.77
N LYS A 96 -17.74 -23.87 16.01
CA LYS A 96 -16.79 -24.31 17.04
C LYS A 96 -17.01 -25.80 17.29
N GLY A 97 -15.99 -26.60 16.95
CA GLY A 97 -15.75 -27.98 17.37
C GLY A 97 -16.97 -28.77 17.83
N GLN A 98 -17.69 -29.40 16.90
CA GLN A 98 -18.21 -30.73 17.20
C GLN A 98 -16.98 -31.65 17.25
N LEU A 99 -16.36 -31.74 18.44
CA LEU A 99 -15.49 -32.84 18.77
C LEU A 99 -16.31 -34.11 18.54
N VAL A 100 -15.92 -34.88 17.54
CA VAL A 100 -16.48 -36.20 17.28
C VAL A 100 -16.01 -37.09 18.44
N GLU A 101 -16.88 -37.37 19.39
CA GLU A 101 -16.66 -38.43 20.37
C GLU A 101 -16.64 -39.76 19.60
N HIS A 102 -15.44 -40.30 19.37
CA HIS A 102 -15.29 -41.70 19.02
C HIS A 102 -15.58 -42.53 20.27
N SER A 103 -16.75 -43.17 20.31
CA SER A 103 -17.05 -44.24 21.26
C SER A 103 -16.16 -45.45 20.98
N ALA A 104 -15.78 -46.11 22.08
CA ALA A 104 -14.77 -47.15 22.26
C ALA A 104 -14.87 -48.37 21.33
#